data_AF-A0A6A4REY5-F1
#
_entry.id   AF-A0A6A4REY5-F1
#
_cell.length_a   1.000
_cell.length_b   1.000
_cell.length_c   1.000
_cell.angle_alpha   90.00
_cell.angle_beta   90.00
_cell.angle_gamma   90.00
#
_symmetry.space_group_name_H-M   'P 1'
#
loop_
_entity.id
_entity.type
_entity.pdbx_description
1 polymer ?
#
loop_
_entity_poly.entity_id
_entity_poly.type
_entity_poly.pdbx_seq_one_letter_code
_entity_poly.pdbx_strand_id
1 'polypeptide(L)'
;MQAVFGGGSGAVLLSYDVTGTGGILDTLEEASLNGPVDSISDVLLTSLPSNTVVFFADSGLGRFTAYTMDQNGGYAGQDAESVGQGTILIARADIVGQSLLVSSNGDNGVSAFSLNSNGRTTETAQLGEANGLGNSIPTALEVIEAHGATWFDVRAAGSGLLSVMRRDQTGALVATDHLLDTLGTRFDDVQTLASLSVGGWSFLIAGWSDDGMSLFILTPDDRLVHLDAIVHQLGTGLENVEAISAIAVGDEIQVFVTSATASGVSQFTVPLENLGAIINGNGALVGTADDDLLQTGAGTTALTGGAGRTLLWQAITITPCRYWITTPKRTAWICPSCQCSTPFPAKVDRGGGRDRPRLRGLERRDILS
;
A
#
# COMPACT_ATOMS: atom_id res chain seq x y z
N MET A 1 5.07 -20.25 16.87
CA MET A 1 5.07 -18.84 16.43
C MET A 1 4.21 -18.09 17.42
N GLN A 2 4.46 -16.83 17.73
CA GLN A 2 3.63 -16.07 18.69
C GLN A 2 2.98 -14.88 18.00
N ALA A 3 1.67 -14.72 18.19
CA ALA A 3 0.96 -13.49 17.87
C ALA A 3 0.92 -12.63 19.14
N VAL A 4 1.24 -11.34 19.03
CA VAL A 4 1.29 -10.41 20.16
C VAL A 4 0.37 -9.24 19.87
N PHE A 5 -0.48 -8.89 20.82
CA PHE A 5 -1.47 -7.83 20.75
C PHE A 5 -1.25 -6.85 21.91
N GLY A 6 -1.25 -5.55 21.62
CA GLY A 6 -1.23 -4.49 22.62
C GLY A 6 -2.64 -3.96 22.89
N GLY A 7 -2.93 -3.57 24.13
CA GLY A 7 -4.14 -2.81 24.46
C GLY A 7 -3.90 -1.30 24.32
N GLY A 8 -4.90 -0.55 23.86
CA GLY A 8 -4.82 0.91 23.67
C GLY A 8 -4.63 1.74 24.96
N SER A 9 -4.65 1.08 26.13
CA SER A 9 -4.32 1.69 27.42
C SER A 9 -3.61 0.67 28.32
N GLY A 10 -2.40 1.00 28.77
CA GLY A 10 -1.66 0.19 29.74
C GLY A 10 -0.47 -0.57 29.15
N ALA A 11 0.41 -1.02 30.04
CA ALA A 11 1.65 -1.72 29.72
C ALA A 11 1.46 -3.25 29.62
N VAL A 12 0.28 -3.74 29.22
CA VAL A 12 -0.03 -5.17 29.16
C VAL A 12 -0.18 -5.62 27.71
N LEU A 13 0.47 -6.74 27.40
CA LEU A 13 0.39 -7.42 26.12
C LEU A 13 -0.31 -8.75 26.29
N LEU A 14 -1.09 -9.10 25.28
CA LEU A 14 -1.70 -10.42 25.14
C LEU A 14 -0.96 -11.15 24.04
N SER A 15 -0.49 -12.36 24.32
CA SER A 15 0.12 -13.19 23.30
C SER A 15 -0.53 -14.56 23.21
N TYR A 16 -0.57 -15.08 21.99
CA TYR A 16 -1.11 -16.40 21.68
C TYR A 16 -0.08 -17.22 20.90
N ASP A 17 0.06 -18.48 21.28
CA ASP A 17 0.83 -19.43 20.49
C ASP A 17 0.08 -19.81 19.21
N VAL A 18 0.77 -19.69 18.08
CA VAL A 18 0.32 -20.10 16.76
C VAL A 18 1.12 -21.34 16.34
N THR A 19 0.39 -22.40 16.05
CA THR A 19 0.93 -23.67 15.54
C THR A 19 1.56 -23.50 14.16
N GLY A 20 2.42 -24.44 13.76
CA GLY A 20 3.03 -24.45 12.42
C GLY A 20 2.02 -24.60 11.27
N THR A 21 0.76 -24.92 11.57
CA THR A 21 -0.36 -24.98 10.61
C THR A 21 -1.32 -23.81 10.74
N GLY A 22 -0.97 -22.76 11.50
CA GLY A 22 -1.76 -21.52 11.63
C GLY A 22 -2.91 -21.57 12.63
N GLY A 23 -3.12 -22.69 13.34
CA GLY A 23 -4.09 -22.74 14.43
C GLY A 23 -3.60 -21.94 15.64
N ILE A 24 -4.48 -21.12 16.22
CA ILE A 24 -4.26 -20.39 17.48
C ILE A 24 -4.52 -21.37 18.63
N LEU A 25 -3.57 -21.48 19.56
CA LEU A 25 -3.71 -22.25 20.79
C LEU A 25 -4.33 -21.38 21.89
N ASP A 26 -5.06 -22.01 22.82
CA ASP A 26 -5.71 -21.34 23.97
C ASP A 26 -4.73 -20.72 24.98
N THR A 27 -3.42 -20.83 24.77
CA THR A 27 -2.43 -20.27 25.68
C THR A 27 -2.38 -18.75 25.51
N LEU A 28 -3.04 -18.04 26.43
CA LEU A 28 -2.90 -16.61 26.62
C LEU A 28 -1.77 -16.35 27.62
N GLU A 29 -0.68 -15.75 27.17
CA GLU A 29 0.34 -15.19 28.08
C GLU A 29 0.16 -13.67 28.17
N GLU A 30 -0.12 -13.19 29.38
CA GLU A 30 -0.06 -11.77 29.72
C GLU A 30 1.40 -11.40 30.00
N ALA A 31 1.96 -10.53 29.16
CA ALA A 31 3.31 -10.01 29.34
C ALA A 31 3.25 -8.51 29.65
N SER A 32 4.09 -8.04 30.57
CA SER A 32 4.21 -6.61 30.86
C SER A 32 5.29 -5.94 30.03
N LEU A 33 5.00 -4.75 29.51
CA LEU A 33 5.98 -3.83 28.97
C LEU A 33 6.71 -3.12 30.13
N ASN A 34 8.00 -3.41 30.26
CA ASN A 34 8.85 -2.74 31.23
C ASN A 34 9.37 -1.43 30.63
N GLY A 35 8.80 -0.30 31.07
CA GLY A 35 9.20 1.04 30.63
C GLY A 35 8.03 2.03 30.62
N PRO A 36 8.28 3.29 30.23
CA PRO A 36 7.21 4.28 30.08
C PRO A 36 6.34 3.91 28.88
N VAL A 37 5.04 3.80 29.12
CA VAL A 37 3.97 3.61 28.14
C VAL A 37 2.87 4.61 28.46
N ASP A 38 2.32 5.26 27.43
CA ASP A 38 1.17 6.15 27.51
C ASP A 38 0.07 5.66 26.56
N SER A 39 0.14 6.01 25.27
CA SER A 39 -0.91 5.76 24.29
C SER A 39 -0.36 5.06 23.06
N ILE A 40 -0.42 3.72 23.06
CA ILE A 40 0.06 2.88 21.95
C ILE A 40 -0.80 3.14 20.71
N SER A 41 -0.19 3.60 19.62
CA SER A 41 -0.87 3.84 18.35
C SER A 41 -0.63 2.74 17.32
N ASP A 42 0.46 1.97 17.43
CA ASP A 42 0.77 0.89 16.50
C ASP A 42 1.75 -0.13 17.12
N VAL A 43 1.74 -1.36 16.60
CA VAL A 43 2.60 -2.48 17.06
C VAL A 43 3.11 -3.26 15.87
N LEU A 44 4.44 -3.44 15.79
CA LEU A 44 5.09 -4.19 14.73
C LEU A 44 5.98 -5.29 15.30
N LEU A 45 5.66 -6.55 14.98
CA LEU A 45 6.48 -7.70 15.33
C LEU A 45 7.51 -7.98 14.22
N THR A 46 8.78 -8.10 14.58
CA THR A 46 9.86 -8.38 13.64
C THR A 46 10.72 -9.53 14.13
N SER A 47 10.85 -10.57 13.30
CA SER A 47 11.81 -11.65 13.52
C SER A 47 13.16 -11.29 12.91
N LEU A 48 14.20 -11.24 13.74
CA LEU A 48 15.60 -11.12 13.35
C LEU A 48 16.28 -12.50 13.47
N PRO A 49 17.46 -12.72 12.87
CA PRO A 49 18.12 -14.03 12.91
C PRO A 49 18.39 -14.58 14.32
N SER A 50 18.59 -13.69 15.29
CA SER A 50 18.94 -14.05 16.67
C SER A 50 17.81 -13.90 17.69
N ASN A 51 16.76 -13.15 17.39
CA ASN A 51 15.68 -12.84 18.33
C ASN A 51 14.45 -12.28 17.62
N THR A 52 13.33 -12.23 18.34
CA THR A 52 12.14 -11.47 17.94
C THR A 52 12.14 -10.14 18.69
N VAL A 53 11.85 -9.07 17.96
CA VAL A 53 11.73 -7.71 18.48
C VAL A 53 10.31 -7.22 18.22
N VAL A 54 9.71 -6.57 19.21
CA VAL A 54 8.40 -5.92 19.09
C VAL A 54 8.61 -4.42 19.14
N PHE A 55 8.19 -3.70 18.11
CA PHE A 55 8.18 -2.24 18.11
C PHE A 55 6.81 -1.76 18.56
N PHE A 56 6.79 -0.90 19.58
CA PHE A 56 5.57 -0.21 20.00
C PHE A 56 5.70 1.26 19.66
N ALA A 57 4.75 1.77 18.89
CA ALA A 57 4.58 3.19 18.63
C ALA A 57 3.72 3.80 19.73
N ASP A 58 4.20 4.84 20.39
CA ASP A 58 3.50 5.51 21.48
C ASP A 58 3.28 6.98 21.13
N SER A 59 2.04 7.27 20.75
CA SER A 59 1.59 8.60 20.33
C SER A 59 1.58 9.62 21.46
N GLY A 60 1.35 9.18 22.71
CA GLY A 60 1.36 10.05 23.89
C GLY A 60 2.78 10.44 24.30
N LEU A 61 3.74 9.54 24.10
CA LEU A 61 5.17 9.82 24.31
C LEU A 61 5.88 10.39 23.08
N GLY A 62 5.27 10.31 21.90
CA GLY A 62 5.83 10.79 20.64
C GLY A 62 7.07 10.02 20.17
N ARG A 63 7.10 8.71 20.41
CA ARG A 63 8.25 7.84 20.12
C ARG A 63 7.80 6.44 19.78
N PHE A 64 8.67 5.66 19.14
CA PHE A 64 8.54 4.21 19.18
C PHE A 64 9.67 3.58 19.99
N THR A 65 9.45 2.38 20.51
CA THR A 65 10.43 1.66 21.32
C THR A 65 10.53 0.21 20.89
N ALA A 66 11.76 -0.27 20.72
CA ALA A 66 12.09 -1.66 20.46
C ALA A 66 12.09 -2.45 21.77
N TYR A 67 11.26 -3.48 21.86
CA TYR A 67 11.18 -4.38 23.00
C TYR A 67 11.64 -5.77 22.62
N THR A 68 12.35 -6.41 23.54
CA THR A 68 12.73 -7.83 23.43
C THR A 68 12.26 -8.56 24.67
N MET A 69 11.94 -9.84 24.52
CA MET A 69 11.54 -10.68 25.65
C MET A 69 12.71 -10.81 26.63
N ASP A 70 12.45 -10.50 27.89
CA ASP A 70 13.40 -10.67 28.97
C ASP A 70 13.39 -12.10 29.54
N GLN A 71 14.31 -12.39 30.46
CA GLN A 71 14.45 -13.73 31.05
C GLN A 71 13.27 -14.14 31.94
N ASN A 72 12.36 -13.21 32.27
CA ASN A 72 11.21 -13.42 33.13
C ASN A 72 9.89 -13.51 32.35
N GLY A 73 9.94 -13.53 31.01
CA GLY A 73 8.75 -13.55 30.15
C GLY A 73 8.09 -12.18 29.96
N GLY A 74 8.68 -11.10 30.47
CA GLY A 74 8.27 -9.73 30.18
C GLY A 74 8.94 -9.19 28.92
N TYR A 75 8.55 -8.00 28.48
CA TYR A 75 9.20 -7.31 27.37
C TYR A 75 9.94 -6.07 27.89
N ALA A 76 11.26 -6.02 27.70
CA ALA A 76 12.10 -4.90 28.13
C ALA A 76 12.52 -4.02 26.96
N GLY A 77 12.28 -2.71 27.08
CA GLY A 77 12.68 -1.72 26.07
C GLY A 77 14.20 -1.63 25.94
N GLN A 78 14.70 -1.76 24.72
CA GLN A 78 16.14 -1.78 24.38
C GLN A 78 16.59 -0.52 23.66
N ASP A 79 15.71 0.08 22.85
CA ASP A 79 16.00 1.25 22.04
C ASP A 79 14.73 2.07 21.86
N ALA A 80 14.82 3.40 21.87
CA ALA A 80 13.66 4.27 21.74
C ALA A 80 14.01 5.48 20.88
N GLU A 81 13.19 5.72 19.85
CA GLU A 81 13.38 6.79 18.88
C GLU A 81 12.25 7.80 19.00
N SER A 82 12.61 9.05 19.27
CA SER A 82 11.66 10.16 19.30
C SER A 82 11.32 10.57 17.87
N VAL A 83 10.07 10.37 17.47
CA VAL A 83 9.60 10.73 16.12
C VAL A 83 8.70 11.95 16.12
N GLY A 84 8.19 12.37 17.29
CA GLY A 84 7.26 13.48 17.47
C GLY A 84 5.89 12.99 17.94
N GLN A 85 5.12 13.89 18.57
CA GLN A 85 3.80 13.58 19.15
C GLN A 85 2.74 13.31 18.05
N GLY A 86 1.63 12.68 18.45
CA GLY A 86 0.51 12.34 17.55
C GLY A 86 0.54 10.90 17.08
N THR A 87 -0.41 10.50 16.22
CA THR A 87 -0.48 9.13 15.69
C THR A 87 0.83 8.73 15.01
N ILE A 88 1.42 7.63 15.46
CA ILE A 88 2.62 7.04 14.86
C ILE A 88 2.24 5.68 14.28
N LEU A 89 2.52 5.48 13.01
CA LEU A 89 2.43 4.17 12.35
C LEU A 89 3.83 3.64 12.08
N ILE A 90 4.04 2.32 12.18
CA ILE A 90 5.33 1.67 11.94
C ILE A 90 5.15 0.53 10.95
N ALA A 91 5.91 0.56 9.86
CA ALA A 91 6.01 -0.54 8.91
C ALA A 91 7.46 -1.03 8.77
N ARG A 92 7.62 -2.27 8.30
CA ARG A 92 8.94 -2.85 7.98
C ARG A 92 9.13 -2.94 6.48
N ALA A 93 10.31 -2.54 6.01
CA ALA A 93 10.81 -2.83 4.69
C ALA A 93 12.02 -3.76 4.78
N ASP A 94 12.10 -4.79 3.94
CA ASP A 94 13.30 -5.62 3.83
C ASP A 94 14.04 -5.29 2.54
N ILE A 95 15.20 -4.65 2.68
CA ILE A 95 16.05 -4.10 1.62
C ILE A 95 17.34 -4.90 1.52
N VAL A 96 17.45 -5.84 0.56
CA VAL A 96 18.66 -6.64 0.26
C VAL A 96 19.67 -6.71 1.42
N GLY A 97 19.29 -7.43 2.49
CA GLY A 97 20.12 -7.66 3.68
C GLY A 97 20.06 -6.60 4.80
N GLN A 98 19.20 -5.58 4.69
CA GLN A 98 18.93 -4.57 5.71
C GLN A 98 17.42 -4.49 5.95
N SER A 99 16.99 -4.60 7.20
CA SER A 99 15.62 -4.25 7.56
C SER A 99 15.56 -2.76 7.86
N LEU A 100 14.55 -2.08 7.34
CA LEU A 100 14.25 -0.71 7.71
C LEU A 100 12.91 -0.67 8.44
N LEU A 101 12.82 0.23 9.41
CA LEU A 101 11.55 0.65 9.96
C LEU A 101 11.16 2.00 9.37
N VAL A 102 9.88 2.14 9.10
CA VAL A 102 9.30 3.37 8.57
C VAL A 102 8.31 3.85 9.60
N SER A 103 8.54 5.04 10.16
CA SER A 103 7.59 5.68 11.06
C SER A 103 6.91 6.83 10.34
N SER A 104 5.59 6.93 10.40
CA SER A 104 4.88 8.14 9.98
C SER A 104 4.16 8.79 11.14
N ASN A 105 4.28 10.12 11.25
CA ASN A 105 3.48 10.91 12.17
C ASN A 105 2.91 12.19 11.52
N GLY A 106 1.99 12.85 12.22
CA GLY A 106 1.35 14.07 11.74
C GLY A 106 2.32 15.25 11.60
N ASP A 107 3.23 15.41 12.56
CA ASP A 107 4.05 16.62 12.70
C ASP A 107 5.42 16.56 12.00
N ASN A 108 5.96 15.37 11.73
CA ASN A 108 7.31 15.15 11.16
C ASN A 108 7.33 14.27 9.89
N GLY A 109 6.18 13.98 9.28
CA GLY A 109 6.11 13.29 7.99
C GLY A 109 6.41 11.79 8.07
N VAL A 110 7.39 11.31 7.29
CA VAL A 110 7.85 9.92 7.27
C VAL A 110 9.35 9.87 7.55
N SER A 111 9.75 9.03 8.51
CA SER A 111 11.17 8.79 8.84
C SER A 111 11.51 7.31 8.65
N ALA A 112 12.73 7.06 8.20
CA ALA A 112 13.27 5.74 7.98
C ALA A 112 14.42 5.45 8.93
N PHE A 113 14.45 4.25 9.48
CA PHE A 113 15.47 3.79 10.42
C PHE A 113 16.08 2.50 9.93
N SER A 114 17.41 2.43 9.91
CA SER A 114 18.11 1.15 9.77
C SER A 114 17.91 0.30 11.01
N LEU A 115 17.59 -0.98 10.83
CA LEU A 115 17.42 -1.95 11.90
C LEU A 115 18.58 -2.95 11.88
N ASN A 116 19.36 -3.00 12.94
CA ASN A 116 20.45 -3.96 13.07
C ASN A 116 19.98 -5.30 13.66
N SER A 117 20.86 -6.31 13.63
CA SER A 117 20.56 -7.67 14.11
C SER A 117 20.22 -7.76 15.60
N ASN A 118 20.50 -6.72 16.38
CA ASN A 118 20.20 -6.67 17.81
C ASN A 118 18.89 -5.92 18.12
N GLY A 119 18.15 -5.47 17.09
CA GLY A 119 16.90 -4.74 17.28
C GLY A 119 17.06 -3.24 17.49
N ARG A 120 18.28 -2.70 17.40
CA ARG A 120 18.52 -1.26 17.54
C ARG A 120 18.35 -0.53 16.22
N THR A 121 17.89 0.70 16.33
CA THR A 121 17.56 1.57 15.22
C THR A 121 18.55 2.73 15.08
N THR A 122 18.64 3.27 13.87
CA THR A 122 19.34 4.52 13.61
C THR A 122 18.65 5.18 12.43
N GLU A 123 18.19 6.42 12.62
CA GLU A 123 17.55 7.20 11.56
C GLU A 123 18.49 7.38 10.36
N THR A 124 17.99 7.09 9.16
CA THR A 124 18.75 7.18 7.91
C THR A 124 18.18 8.21 6.95
N ALA A 125 16.87 8.50 7.02
CA ALA A 125 16.22 9.47 6.16
C ALA A 125 14.93 9.98 6.78
N GLN A 126 14.53 11.20 6.38
CA GLN A 126 13.26 11.80 6.74
C GLN A 126 12.69 12.55 5.52
N LEU A 127 11.38 12.56 5.40
CA LEU A 127 10.63 13.33 4.43
C LEU A 127 9.42 13.97 5.12
N GLY A 128 9.42 15.30 5.20
CA GLY A 128 8.34 16.08 5.81
C GLY A 128 7.74 17.13 4.88
N GLU A 129 6.96 18.05 5.47
CA GLU A 129 6.25 19.12 4.75
C GLU A 129 7.15 19.96 3.85
N ALA A 130 8.31 20.36 4.37
CA ALA A 130 9.30 21.15 3.65
C ALA A 130 9.83 20.47 2.38
N ASN A 131 9.66 19.15 2.26
CA ASN A 131 10.13 18.34 1.15
C ASN A 131 8.99 17.78 0.28
N GLY A 132 7.79 18.36 0.40
CA GLY A 132 6.65 18.07 -0.48
C GLY A 132 5.66 17.05 0.06
N LEU A 133 5.89 16.47 1.25
CA LEU A 133 4.90 15.60 1.87
C LEU A 133 3.77 16.43 2.49
N GLY A 134 2.51 16.08 2.29
CA GLY A 134 1.41 16.79 2.95
C GLY A 134 1.47 16.69 4.49
N ASN A 135 1.19 17.80 5.17
CA ASN A 135 1.00 17.82 6.63
C ASN A 135 -0.43 17.36 6.96
N SER A 136 -0.55 16.14 7.48
CA SER A 136 -1.84 15.49 7.77
C SER A 136 -1.60 14.34 8.73
N ILE A 137 -2.59 13.97 9.53
CA ILE A 137 -2.46 12.83 10.46
C ILE A 137 -2.46 11.54 9.62
N PRO A 138 -1.43 10.68 9.74
CA PRO A 138 -1.42 9.41 9.02
C PRO A 138 -2.48 8.47 9.59
N THR A 139 -3.16 7.77 8.69
CA THR A 139 -4.22 6.80 9.05
C THR A 139 -3.85 5.39 8.64
N ALA A 140 -3.02 5.22 7.60
CA ALA A 140 -2.44 3.95 7.21
C ALA A 140 -1.06 4.15 6.57
N LEU A 141 -0.19 3.16 6.72
CA LEU A 141 1.15 3.13 6.14
C LEU A 141 1.41 1.72 5.59
N GLU A 142 1.80 1.64 4.32
CA GLU A 142 2.13 0.38 3.66
C GLU A 142 3.47 0.49 2.92
N VAL A 143 4.27 -0.56 2.98
CA VAL A 143 5.53 -0.66 2.25
C VAL A 143 5.36 -1.64 1.09
N ILE A 144 5.64 -1.18 -0.13
CA ILE A 144 5.56 -1.98 -1.34
C ILE A 144 6.96 -2.22 -1.89
N GLU A 145 7.34 -3.48 -2.10
CA GLU A 145 8.46 -3.83 -2.96
C GLU A 145 7.95 -3.99 -4.40
N ALA A 146 8.42 -3.12 -5.29
CA ALA A 146 8.00 -3.06 -6.68
C ALA A 146 9.19 -2.96 -7.64
N HIS A 147 8.95 -3.32 -8.90
CA HIS A 147 9.87 -3.08 -10.03
C HIS A 147 11.32 -3.57 -9.85
N GLY A 148 11.52 -4.67 -9.12
CA GLY A 148 12.83 -5.34 -9.00
C GLY A 148 13.74 -4.75 -7.93
N ALA A 149 13.22 -4.61 -6.70
CA ALA A 149 13.89 -4.09 -5.50
C ALA A 149 13.85 -2.55 -5.35
N THR A 150 12.77 -1.91 -5.79
CA THR A 150 12.45 -0.53 -5.38
C THR A 150 11.39 -0.57 -4.28
N TRP A 151 11.65 0.12 -3.18
CA TRP A 151 10.68 0.21 -2.09
C TRP A 151 9.95 1.54 -2.12
N PHE A 152 8.64 1.42 -1.92
CA PHE A 152 7.74 2.54 -1.83
C PHE A 152 7.02 2.52 -0.50
N ASP A 153 6.95 3.69 0.11
CA ASP A 153 6.11 3.90 1.27
C ASP A 153 4.85 4.60 0.76
N VAL A 154 3.68 4.02 1.03
CA VAL A 154 2.40 4.65 0.75
C VAL A 154 1.75 5.03 2.06
N ARG A 155 1.50 6.33 2.21
CA ARG A 155 0.88 6.91 3.39
C ARG A 155 -0.51 7.42 3.02
N ALA A 156 -1.52 6.91 3.70
CA ALA A 156 -2.79 7.57 3.78
C ALA A 156 -2.76 8.62 4.89
N ALA A 157 -3.33 9.79 4.63
CA ALA A 157 -3.43 10.82 5.64
C ALA A 157 -4.68 11.69 5.45
N GLY A 158 -5.39 11.96 6.55
CA GLY A 158 -6.60 12.78 6.57
C GLY A 158 -7.70 12.28 5.62
N SER A 159 -8.59 13.19 5.23
CA SER A 159 -9.71 12.93 4.31
C SER A 159 -9.24 12.91 2.85
N GLY A 160 -8.70 11.76 2.41
CA GLY A 160 -8.58 11.44 0.98
C GLY A 160 -7.25 11.81 0.32
N LEU A 161 -6.12 11.64 1.01
CA LEU A 161 -4.79 11.77 0.39
C LEU A 161 -4.00 10.46 0.52
N LEU A 162 -3.55 9.93 -0.61
CA LEU A 162 -2.49 8.92 -0.69
C LEU A 162 -1.21 9.58 -1.18
N SER A 163 -0.13 9.47 -0.41
CA SER A 163 1.20 9.94 -0.81
C SER A 163 2.12 8.76 -1.04
N VAL A 164 2.79 8.72 -2.18
CA VAL A 164 3.75 7.68 -2.56
C VAL A 164 5.16 8.24 -2.46
N MET A 165 6.02 7.53 -1.75
CA MET A 165 7.40 7.91 -1.53
C MET A 165 8.30 6.78 -1.98
N ARG A 166 9.29 7.08 -2.82
CA ARG A 166 10.31 6.11 -3.23
C ARG A 166 11.56 6.28 -2.40
N ARG A 167 12.22 5.17 -2.09
CA ARG A 167 13.60 5.16 -1.61
C ARG A 167 14.57 5.16 -2.77
N ASP A 168 15.46 6.16 -2.82
CA ASP A 168 16.51 6.18 -3.83
C ASP A 168 17.71 5.29 -3.46
N GLN A 169 18.71 5.22 -4.34
CA GLN A 169 19.90 4.40 -4.15
C GLN A 169 20.76 4.81 -2.94
N THR A 170 20.57 6.02 -2.42
CA THR A 170 21.25 6.53 -1.22
C THR A 170 20.47 6.22 0.07
N GLY A 171 19.26 5.67 -0.06
CA GLY A 171 18.33 5.44 1.05
C GLY A 171 17.49 6.66 1.41
N ALA A 172 17.61 7.76 0.67
CA ALA A 172 16.79 8.95 0.87
C ALA A 172 15.34 8.70 0.43
N LEU A 173 14.41 9.34 1.13
CA LEU A 173 12.99 9.33 0.80
C LEU A 173 12.66 10.47 -0.15
N VAL A 174 11.92 10.17 -1.22
CA VAL A 174 11.50 11.14 -2.23
C VAL A 174 10.00 10.97 -2.49
N ALA A 175 9.22 12.03 -2.28
CA ALA A 175 7.81 12.05 -2.71
C ALA A 175 7.75 11.92 -4.23
N THR A 176 6.97 10.95 -4.71
CA THR A 176 6.84 10.63 -6.13
C THR A 176 5.44 10.85 -6.64
N ASP A 177 4.42 10.65 -5.80
CA ASP A 177 3.02 10.90 -6.17
C ASP A 177 2.17 11.36 -4.98
N HIS A 178 1.11 12.10 -5.31
CA HIS A 178 0.05 12.47 -4.38
C HIS A 178 -1.28 12.30 -5.11
N LEU A 179 -2.10 11.35 -4.65
CA LEU A 179 -3.42 11.11 -5.19
C LEU A 179 -4.47 11.63 -4.20
N LEU A 180 -5.30 12.54 -4.68
CA LEU A 180 -6.44 13.07 -3.94
C LEU A 180 -7.70 12.31 -4.30
N ASP A 181 -8.54 12.06 -3.29
CA ASP A 181 -9.80 11.38 -3.49
C ASP A 181 -10.77 12.19 -4.35
N THR A 182 -11.59 11.46 -5.09
CA THR A 182 -12.66 11.94 -5.93
C THR A 182 -13.82 10.95 -5.87
N LEU A 183 -15.02 11.38 -6.26
CA LEU A 183 -16.18 10.49 -6.41
C LEU A 183 -15.93 9.26 -7.32
N GLY A 184 -14.91 9.31 -8.18
CA GLY A 184 -14.55 8.23 -9.09
C GLY A 184 -13.48 7.28 -8.55
N THR A 185 -12.64 7.74 -7.62
CA THR A 185 -11.57 6.94 -7.01
C THR A 185 -11.96 6.38 -5.65
N ARG A 186 -12.86 7.05 -4.92
CA ARG A 186 -13.46 6.63 -3.65
C ARG A 186 -12.43 6.02 -2.70
N PHE A 187 -11.66 6.83 -2.01
CA PHE A 187 -10.77 6.40 -0.94
C PHE A 187 -10.66 7.48 0.14
N ASP A 188 -11.71 8.27 0.33
CA ASP A 188 -11.73 9.25 1.43
C ASP A 188 -11.56 8.53 2.77
N ASP A 189 -10.80 9.11 3.71
CA ASP A 189 -10.58 8.55 5.06
C ASP A 189 -10.18 7.05 5.07
N VAL A 190 -9.12 6.71 4.33
CA VAL A 190 -8.51 5.37 4.33
C VAL A 190 -8.08 4.98 5.74
N GLN A 191 -8.49 3.79 6.20
CA GLN A 191 -8.14 3.23 7.50
C GLN A 191 -7.08 2.15 7.42
N THR A 192 -7.00 1.44 6.30
CA THR A 192 -6.07 0.33 6.11
C THR A 192 -5.61 0.25 4.67
N LEU A 193 -4.36 -0.17 4.50
CA LEU A 193 -3.74 -0.43 3.21
C LEU A 193 -3.25 -1.88 3.19
N ALA A 194 -3.24 -2.49 2.01
CA ALA A 194 -2.55 -3.75 1.76
C ALA A 194 -1.93 -3.71 0.38
N SER A 195 -0.75 -4.28 0.22
CA SER A 195 -0.08 -4.36 -1.08
C SER A 195 0.42 -5.77 -1.39
N LEU A 196 0.63 -6.02 -2.67
CA LEU A 196 1.35 -7.20 -3.14
C LEU A 196 1.89 -6.98 -4.54
N SER A 197 2.91 -7.77 -4.89
CA SER A 197 3.49 -7.79 -6.23
C SER A 197 3.37 -9.18 -6.85
N VAL A 198 2.84 -9.27 -8.07
CA VAL A 198 2.69 -10.53 -8.83
C VAL A 198 2.98 -10.29 -10.31
N GLY A 199 3.81 -11.14 -10.92
CA GLY A 199 4.14 -11.02 -12.35
C GLY A 199 4.78 -9.69 -12.77
N GLY A 200 5.44 -8.99 -11.85
CA GLY A 200 6.01 -7.65 -12.08
C GLY A 200 5.04 -6.48 -11.89
N TRP A 201 3.76 -6.76 -11.67
CA TRP A 201 2.75 -5.78 -11.29
C TRP A 201 2.73 -5.61 -9.77
N SER A 202 2.54 -4.38 -9.32
CA SER A 202 2.43 -4.04 -7.90
C SER A 202 1.08 -3.41 -7.64
N PHE A 203 0.28 -4.05 -6.79
CA PHE A 203 -1.06 -3.64 -6.43
C PHE A 203 -1.07 -3.01 -5.05
N LEU A 204 -1.91 -1.99 -4.89
CA LEU A 204 -2.25 -1.40 -3.61
C LEU A 204 -3.78 -1.43 -3.45
N ILE A 205 -4.23 -1.83 -2.29
CA ILE A 205 -5.64 -1.87 -1.91
C ILE A 205 -5.82 -0.93 -0.73
N ALA A 206 -6.76 0.00 -0.83
CA ALA A 206 -7.13 0.91 0.25
C ALA A 206 -8.55 0.62 0.70
N GLY A 207 -8.72 0.38 2.00
CA GLY A 207 -10.03 0.31 2.66
C GLY A 207 -10.30 1.58 3.43
N TRP A 208 -11.53 2.08 3.37
CA TRP A 208 -11.90 3.33 4.00
C TRP A 208 -13.13 3.24 4.88
N SER A 209 -13.34 4.30 5.67
CA SER A 209 -14.41 4.42 6.66
C SER A 209 -15.80 4.58 6.06
N ASP A 210 -15.94 5.27 4.93
CA ASP A 210 -17.21 5.40 4.16
C ASP A 210 -17.52 4.15 3.30
N ASP A 211 -17.43 3.00 3.96
CA ASP A 211 -17.91 1.70 3.50
C ASP A 211 -17.41 1.24 2.13
N GLY A 212 -16.12 0.97 1.97
CA GLY A 212 -15.63 0.38 0.71
C GLY A 212 -14.13 0.15 0.60
N MET A 213 -13.72 -0.31 -0.60
CA MET A 213 -12.32 -0.56 -0.97
C MET A 213 -11.98 -0.23 -2.42
N SER A 214 -10.73 0.18 -2.65
CA SER A 214 -10.22 0.68 -3.93
C SER A 214 -8.91 0.02 -4.25
N LEU A 215 -8.77 -0.34 -5.52
CA LEU A 215 -7.64 -1.05 -6.07
C LEU A 215 -6.85 -0.10 -6.96
N PHE A 216 -5.54 -0.07 -6.75
CA PHE A 216 -4.58 0.68 -7.52
C PHE A 216 -3.47 -0.24 -8.01
N ILE A 217 -2.79 0.18 -9.07
CA ILE A 217 -1.46 -0.32 -9.42
C ILE A 217 -0.43 0.78 -9.21
N LEU A 218 0.76 0.39 -8.78
CA LEU A 218 1.93 1.24 -8.80
C LEU A 218 2.67 1.03 -10.12
N THR A 219 2.84 2.11 -10.88
CA THR A 219 3.51 2.10 -12.17
C THR A 219 5.04 2.22 -12.03
N PRO A 220 5.82 1.76 -13.02
CA PRO A 220 7.27 1.93 -13.05
C PRO A 220 7.81 3.37 -12.96
N ASP A 221 7.00 4.39 -13.21
CA ASP A 221 7.34 5.80 -12.93
C ASP A 221 6.80 6.31 -11.57
N ASP A 222 6.56 5.39 -10.64
CA ASP A 222 6.26 5.65 -9.23
C ASP A 222 4.88 6.28 -8.99
N ARG A 223 3.89 6.00 -9.84
CA ARG A 223 2.56 6.62 -9.80
C ARG A 223 1.48 5.61 -9.44
N LEU A 224 0.51 6.03 -8.64
CA LEU A 224 -0.67 5.20 -8.38
C LEU A 224 -1.72 5.43 -9.46
N VAL A 225 -2.14 4.34 -10.08
CA VAL A 225 -3.22 4.32 -11.06
C VAL A 225 -4.40 3.55 -10.47
N HIS A 226 -5.49 4.26 -10.24
CA HIS A 226 -6.75 3.67 -9.79
C HIS A 226 -7.31 2.71 -10.85
N LEU A 227 -7.50 1.45 -10.46
CA LEU A 227 -8.15 0.42 -11.26
C LEU A 227 -9.65 0.38 -11.00
N ASP A 228 -10.04 0.20 -9.75
CA ASP A 228 -11.44 -0.03 -9.40
C ASP A 228 -11.78 0.36 -7.96
N ALA A 229 -13.07 0.56 -7.70
CA ALA A 229 -13.59 0.86 -6.37
C ALA A 229 -14.91 0.12 -6.14
N ILE A 230 -15.00 -0.61 -5.04
CA ILE A 230 -16.23 -1.24 -4.56
C ILE A 230 -16.72 -0.45 -3.35
N VAL A 231 -17.98 -0.05 -3.40
CA VAL A 231 -18.71 0.44 -2.23
C VAL A 231 -19.55 -0.66 -1.67
N HIS A 232 -19.70 -0.64 -0.35
CA HIS A 232 -20.54 -1.54 0.40
C HIS A 232 -21.95 -1.65 -0.19
N GLN A 233 -22.45 -2.87 -0.18
CA GLN A 233 -23.85 -3.20 -0.40
C GLN A 233 -24.25 -4.22 0.65
N LEU A 234 -25.55 -4.35 0.91
CA LEU A 234 -26.04 -5.33 1.88
C LEU A 234 -25.42 -6.71 1.61
N GLY A 235 -24.67 -7.22 2.60
CA GLY A 235 -23.98 -8.51 2.55
C GLY A 235 -22.53 -8.46 2.07
N THR A 236 -21.99 -7.34 1.59
CA THR A 236 -20.57 -7.28 1.16
C THR A 236 -19.59 -7.25 2.32
N GLY A 237 -20.02 -6.89 3.53
CA GLY A 237 -19.16 -6.86 4.73
C GLY A 237 -18.00 -5.87 4.58
N LEU A 238 -18.30 -4.67 4.08
CA LEU A 238 -17.35 -3.58 3.81
C LEU A 238 -17.67 -2.33 4.63
N GLU A 239 -18.57 -2.43 5.60
CA GLU A 239 -18.99 -1.32 6.45
C GLU A 239 -17.82 -0.86 7.34
N ASN A 240 -17.31 0.35 7.18
CA ASN A 240 -16.12 0.85 7.89
C ASN A 240 -14.96 -0.17 7.90
N VAL A 241 -14.23 -0.29 6.78
CA VAL A 241 -13.20 -1.33 6.63
C VAL A 241 -12.04 -1.10 7.61
N GLU A 242 -11.78 -2.09 8.49
CA GLU A 242 -10.76 -1.98 9.55
C GLU A 242 -9.41 -2.60 9.17
N ALA A 243 -9.44 -3.75 8.49
CA ALA A 243 -8.21 -4.44 8.09
C ALA A 243 -8.38 -5.12 6.74
N ILE A 244 -7.30 -5.12 5.97
CA ILE A 244 -7.19 -5.83 4.70
C ILE A 244 -5.94 -6.69 4.71
N SER A 245 -6.06 -7.91 4.20
CA SER A 245 -4.92 -8.75 3.84
C SER A 245 -5.12 -9.27 2.42
N ALA A 246 -4.04 -9.38 1.66
CA ALA A 246 -4.11 -9.86 0.29
C ALA A 246 -2.98 -10.85 -0.01
N ILE A 247 -3.30 -11.89 -0.79
CA ILE A 247 -2.37 -12.96 -1.14
C ILE A 247 -2.66 -13.47 -2.55
N ALA A 248 -1.61 -13.69 -3.35
CA ALA A 248 -1.75 -14.34 -4.64
C ALA A 248 -1.84 -15.87 -4.45
N VAL A 249 -2.88 -16.48 -5.01
CA VAL A 249 -3.13 -17.93 -4.98
C VAL A 249 -3.51 -18.39 -6.38
N GLY A 250 -2.65 -19.18 -7.02
CA GLY A 250 -2.90 -19.62 -8.39
C GLY A 250 -2.95 -18.45 -9.38
N ASP A 251 -4.11 -18.24 -10.00
CA ASP A 251 -4.40 -17.22 -11.01
C ASP A 251 -5.29 -16.09 -10.47
N GLU A 252 -5.37 -15.91 -9.15
CA GLU A 252 -6.10 -14.81 -8.52
C GLU A 252 -5.32 -14.22 -7.33
N ILE A 253 -5.60 -12.96 -7.04
CA ILE A 253 -5.29 -12.34 -5.75
C ILE A 253 -6.54 -12.52 -4.89
N GLN A 254 -6.41 -13.16 -3.73
CA GLN A 254 -7.47 -13.22 -2.72
C GLN A 254 -7.27 -12.08 -1.74
N VAL A 255 -8.34 -11.35 -1.46
CA VAL A 255 -8.38 -10.19 -0.57
C VAL A 255 -9.37 -10.49 0.55
N PHE A 256 -8.88 -10.44 1.77
CA PHE A 256 -9.65 -10.68 3.00
C PHE A 256 -9.83 -9.37 3.73
N VAL A 257 -11.05 -9.12 4.19
CA VAL A 257 -11.46 -7.81 4.72
C VAL A 257 -12.25 -8.00 6.00
N THR A 258 -11.94 -7.22 7.02
CA THR A 258 -12.75 -7.09 8.24
C THR A 258 -13.40 -5.72 8.32
N SER A 259 -14.54 -5.68 8.98
CA SER A 259 -15.39 -4.50 9.13
C SER A 259 -15.53 -4.16 10.61
N ALA A 260 -15.63 -2.87 10.93
CA ALA A 260 -15.88 -2.42 12.30
C ALA A 260 -17.26 -2.80 12.83
N THR A 261 -18.18 -3.18 11.95
CA THR A 261 -19.60 -3.39 12.30
C THR A 261 -20.15 -4.73 11.84
N ALA A 262 -19.69 -5.24 10.70
CA ALA A 262 -20.08 -6.54 10.20
C ALA A 262 -19.23 -7.65 10.82
N SER A 263 -19.88 -8.71 11.29
CA SER A 263 -19.18 -9.87 11.85
C SER A 263 -18.60 -10.75 10.73
N GLY A 264 -17.40 -11.28 10.95
CA GLY A 264 -16.74 -12.23 10.05
C GLY A 264 -15.68 -11.58 9.16
N VAL A 265 -15.25 -12.33 8.14
CA VAL A 265 -14.25 -11.91 7.16
C VAL A 265 -14.87 -12.01 5.77
N SER A 266 -14.85 -10.90 5.03
CA SER A 266 -15.29 -10.85 3.63
C SER A 266 -14.14 -11.25 2.71
N GLN A 267 -14.44 -11.99 1.64
CA GLN A 267 -13.44 -12.38 0.64
C GLN A 267 -13.78 -11.81 -0.75
N PHE A 268 -12.78 -11.17 -1.35
CA PHE A 268 -12.80 -10.69 -2.72
C PHE A 268 -11.64 -11.29 -3.51
N THR A 269 -11.74 -11.24 -4.83
CA THR A 269 -10.74 -11.76 -5.74
C THR A 269 -10.40 -10.73 -6.81
N VAL A 270 -9.13 -10.62 -7.17
CA VAL A 270 -8.69 -9.93 -8.39
C VAL A 270 -8.14 -10.99 -9.33
N PRO A 271 -8.82 -11.30 -10.44
CA PRO A 271 -8.37 -12.34 -11.36
C PRO A 271 -7.12 -11.90 -12.12
N LEU A 272 -6.15 -12.80 -12.25
CA LEU A 272 -4.88 -12.62 -12.94
C LEU A 272 -4.83 -13.33 -14.31
N GLU A 273 -5.90 -14.05 -14.67
CA GLU A 273 -6.02 -14.92 -15.85
C GLU A 273 -5.86 -14.24 -17.22
N ASN A 274 -5.69 -12.91 -17.27
CA ASN A 274 -5.30 -12.16 -18.47
C ASN A 274 -4.35 -11.00 -18.11
N LEU A 275 -3.61 -11.08 -17.01
CA LEU A 275 -2.68 -10.02 -16.64
C LEU A 275 -1.52 -10.02 -17.63
N GLY A 276 -1.43 -8.95 -18.42
CA GLY A 276 -0.47 -8.80 -19.51
C GLY A 276 0.86 -8.23 -19.05
N ALA A 277 1.59 -7.65 -20.00
CA ALA A 277 2.91 -7.09 -19.75
C ALA A 277 2.85 -5.62 -19.30
N ILE A 278 3.85 -5.21 -18.53
CA ILE A 278 4.17 -3.79 -18.35
C ILE A 278 5.18 -3.41 -19.44
N ILE A 279 4.75 -2.57 -20.37
CA ILE A 279 5.51 -2.18 -21.57
C ILE A 279 5.84 -0.69 -21.48
N ASN A 280 7.12 -0.40 -21.33
CA ASN A 280 7.67 0.95 -21.31
C ASN A 280 8.90 1.05 -22.22
N GLY A 281 9.19 2.25 -22.72
CA GLY A 281 10.37 2.49 -23.55
C GLY A 281 10.18 3.52 -24.66
N ASN A 282 11.10 3.47 -25.62
CA ASN A 282 11.15 4.38 -26.77
C ASN A 282 10.57 3.73 -28.03
N GLY A 283 10.17 4.56 -29.00
CA GLY A 283 9.59 4.11 -30.26
C GLY A 283 8.12 3.73 -30.13
N ALA A 284 7.66 2.82 -31.00
CA ALA A 284 6.29 2.35 -30.97
C ALA A 284 6.13 1.28 -29.87
N LEU A 285 5.21 1.50 -28.93
CA LEU A 285 4.83 0.51 -27.93
C LEU A 285 3.58 -0.23 -28.42
N VAL A 286 3.64 -1.57 -28.38
CA VAL A 286 2.59 -2.45 -28.87
C VAL A 286 2.27 -3.45 -27.77
N GLY A 287 1.03 -3.42 -27.29
CA GLY A 287 0.49 -4.37 -26.34
C GLY A 287 0.27 -5.75 -26.96
N THR A 288 0.08 -6.71 -26.08
CA THR A 288 -0.07 -8.12 -26.32
C THR A 288 -1.55 -8.50 -26.54
N ALA A 289 -1.87 -9.78 -26.43
CA ALA A 289 -3.26 -10.23 -26.43
C ALA A 289 -3.94 -10.06 -25.06
N ASP A 290 -3.15 -9.84 -24.01
CA ASP A 290 -3.56 -9.79 -22.61
C ASP A 290 -3.72 -8.33 -22.14
N ASP A 291 -4.09 -8.15 -20.88
CA ASP A 291 -4.34 -6.84 -20.31
C ASP A 291 -3.02 -6.14 -19.89
N ASP A 292 -2.47 -5.30 -20.77
CA ASP A 292 -1.17 -4.66 -20.54
C ASP A 292 -1.25 -3.27 -19.90
N LEU A 293 -0.14 -2.84 -19.29
CA LEU A 293 0.14 -1.44 -18.97
C LEU A 293 1.16 -0.92 -19.98
N LEU A 294 0.77 0.04 -20.81
CA LEU A 294 1.67 0.73 -21.74
C LEU A 294 1.98 2.11 -21.20
N GLN A 295 3.23 2.31 -20.80
CA GLN A 295 3.72 3.56 -20.24
C GLN A 295 4.58 4.32 -21.24
N THR A 296 4.13 5.49 -21.65
CA THR A 296 4.90 6.37 -22.55
C THR A 296 6.02 7.09 -21.82
N GLY A 297 7.15 7.29 -22.50
CA GLY A 297 8.18 8.24 -22.10
C GLY A 297 8.53 9.22 -23.23
N ALA A 298 9.54 10.05 -23.00
CA ALA A 298 9.98 11.11 -23.93
C ALA A 298 10.27 10.60 -25.37
N GLY A 299 10.72 9.36 -25.52
CA GLY A 299 11.07 8.76 -26.81
C GLY A 299 9.98 7.89 -27.42
N THR A 300 8.80 7.76 -26.81
CA THR A 300 7.68 7.01 -27.43
C THR A 300 7.24 7.71 -28.73
N THR A 301 6.74 6.96 -29.72
CA THR A 301 6.29 7.54 -31.00
C THR A 301 4.90 7.09 -31.40
N ALA A 302 4.46 5.93 -30.92
CA ALA A 302 3.11 5.40 -31.11
C ALA A 302 2.73 4.47 -29.96
N LEU A 303 1.42 4.35 -29.71
CA LEU A 303 0.84 3.39 -28.77
C LEU A 303 -0.22 2.54 -29.48
N THR A 304 -0.11 1.23 -29.35
CA THR A 304 -1.12 0.28 -29.82
C THR A 304 -1.45 -0.66 -28.68
N GLY A 305 -2.71 -0.68 -28.23
CA GLY A 305 -3.09 -1.41 -27.01
C GLY A 305 -2.97 -2.94 -27.08
N GLY A 306 -3.04 -3.53 -28.28
CA GLY A 306 -3.19 -4.99 -28.38
C GLY A 306 -4.65 -5.42 -28.22
N ALA A 307 -4.91 -6.72 -27.97
CA ALA A 307 -6.28 -7.27 -27.95
C ALA A 307 -6.96 -7.23 -26.57
N GLY A 308 -6.18 -7.20 -25.49
CA GLY A 308 -6.69 -7.14 -24.12
C GLY A 308 -7.07 -5.73 -23.68
N ARG A 309 -7.40 -5.60 -22.39
CA ARG A 309 -7.77 -4.33 -21.75
C ARG A 309 -6.52 -3.56 -21.34
N THR A 310 -6.05 -2.73 -22.25
CA THR A 310 -4.83 -1.97 -22.02
C THR A 310 -5.07 -0.71 -21.20
N LEU A 311 -4.22 -0.48 -20.21
CA LEU A 311 -4.03 0.82 -19.60
C LEU A 311 -2.96 1.59 -20.36
N LEU A 312 -3.33 2.74 -20.92
CA LEU A 312 -2.37 3.69 -21.50
C LEU A 312 -2.04 4.76 -20.46
N TRP A 313 -0.80 4.74 -19.98
CA TRP A 313 -0.28 5.68 -18.99
C TRP A 313 0.74 6.63 -19.62
N GLN A 314 0.58 7.93 -19.38
CA GLN A 314 1.57 8.91 -19.78
C GLN A 314 2.46 9.30 -18.61
N ALA A 315 3.74 8.91 -18.66
CA ALA A 315 4.70 9.39 -17.68
C ALA A 315 4.85 10.91 -17.79
N ILE A 316 4.93 11.58 -16.64
CA ILE A 316 5.10 13.04 -16.58
C ILE A 316 6.49 13.37 -17.13
N THR A 317 6.54 13.74 -18.41
CA THR A 317 7.70 14.39 -19.01
C THR A 317 7.26 15.81 -19.38
N ILE A 318 8.04 16.82 -18.97
CA ILE A 318 7.72 18.27 -19.13
C ILE A 318 7.76 18.71 -20.62
N THR A 319 7.88 17.77 -21.57
CA THR A 319 7.94 18.03 -23.01
C THR A 319 6.61 17.62 -23.67
N PRO A 320 5.98 18.49 -24.47
CA PRO A 320 4.73 18.16 -25.15
C PRO A 320 4.98 17.05 -26.17
N CYS A 321 4.58 15.83 -25.83
CA CYS A 321 4.72 14.69 -26.73
C CYS A 321 3.45 14.53 -27.58
N ARG A 322 3.62 14.37 -28.90
CA ARG A 322 2.55 14.03 -29.84
C ARG A 322 2.69 12.56 -30.20
N TYR A 323 1.73 11.73 -29.80
CA TYR A 323 1.71 10.30 -30.15
C TYR A 323 0.51 9.96 -31.04
N TRP A 324 0.68 8.95 -31.89
CA TRP A 324 -0.42 8.29 -32.59
C TRP A 324 -0.93 7.13 -31.73
N ILE A 325 -2.24 7.10 -31.47
CA ILE A 325 -2.89 6.08 -30.62
C ILE A 325 -3.86 5.27 -31.46
N THR A 326 -3.74 3.96 -31.41
CA THR A 326 -4.65 3.01 -32.08
C THR A 326 -5.15 1.97 -31.09
N THR A 327 -6.46 1.84 -30.94
CA THR A 327 -7.08 0.91 -29.99
C THR A 327 -8.19 0.10 -30.65
N PRO A 328 -8.22 -1.23 -30.46
CA PRO A 328 -9.46 -2.00 -30.62
C PRO A 328 -10.37 -1.78 -29.40
N LYS A 329 -11.64 -2.18 -29.51
CA LYS A 329 -12.73 -1.87 -28.57
C LYS A 329 -12.43 -2.39 -27.13
N ARG A 330 -11.71 -1.62 -26.29
CA ARG A 330 -11.66 -1.62 -24.80
C ARG A 330 -10.28 -1.12 -24.29
N THR A 331 -9.99 0.17 -24.38
CA THR A 331 -8.79 0.80 -23.80
C THR A 331 -9.13 2.01 -22.92
N ALA A 332 -8.46 2.19 -21.79
CA ALA A 332 -8.55 3.39 -20.94
C ALA A 332 -7.28 4.24 -21.01
N TRP A 333 -7.46 5.56 -20.87
CA TRP A 333 -6.39 6.55 -21.00
C TRP A 333 -6.36 7.50 -19.80
N ILE A 334 -5.16 7.76 -19.27
CA ILE A 334 -4.94 8.69 -18.16
C ILE A 334 -3.74 9.60 -18.52
N CYS A 335 -3.95 10.92 -18.47
CA CYS A 335 -2.90 11.93 -18.65
C CYS A 335 -2.93 12.95 -17.51
N PRO A 336 -1.97 12.90 -16.58
CA PRO A 336 -1.94 13.78 -15.41
C PRO A 336 -1.65 15.26 -15.74
N SER A 337 -1.02 15.57 -16.89
CA SER A 337 -0.49 16.91 -17.20
C SER A 337 -0.93 17.50 -18.54
N CYS A 338 -2.01 16.99 -19.15
CA CYS A 338 -2.49 17.47 -20.44
C CYS A 338 -3.19 18.84 -20.31
N GLN A 339 -2.42 19.93 -20.30
CA GLN A 339 -2.95 21.25 -20.68
C GLN A 339 -3.30 21.20 -22.17
N CYS A 340 -4.58 20.94 -22.47
CA CYS A 340 -5.09 20.83 -23.83
C CYS A 340 -4.92 22.14 -24.59
N SER A 341 -3.93 22.20 -25.48
CA SER A 341 -4.00 23.02 -26.68
C SER A 341 -4.21 22.10 -27.89
N THR A 342 -5.46 22.05 -28.35
CA THR A 342 -6.02 21.34 -29.52
C THR A 342 -6.45 19.86 -29.33
N PRO A 343 -7.62 19.47 -29.85
CA PRO A 343 -8.14 18.10 -29.70
C PRO A 343 -7.47 17.14 -30.70
N PHE A 344 -6.98 16.01 -30.20
CA PHE A 344 -6.46 14.91 -31.02
C PHE A 344 -7.59 14.13 -31.72
N PRO A 345 -7.39 13.66 -32.96
CA PRO A 345 -8.35 12.78 -33.62
C PRO A 345 -8.16 11.32 -33.14
N ALA A 346 -8.85 10.94 -32.07
CA ALA A 346 -9.01 9.52 -31.73
C ALA A 346 -10.01 8.89 -32.71
N LYS A 347 -9.58 7.87 -33.48
CA LYS A 347 -10.48 7.09 -34.33
C LYS A 347 -11.16 6.02 -33.46
N VAL A 348 -12.21 6.40 -32.76
CA VAL A 348 -13.02 5.49 -31.92
C VAL A 348 -14.12 4.87 -32.79
N ASP A 349 -14.07 3.55 -33.02
CA ASP A 349 -15.20 2.80 -33.56
C ASP A 349 -16.30 2.72 -32.47
N ARG A 350 -17.32 3.57 -32.60
CA ARG A 350 -18.46 3.66 -31.67
C ARG A 350 -19.35 2.41 -31.78
N GLY A 351 -19.06 1.39 -30.96
CA GLY A 351 -20.02 0.36 -30.55
C GLY A 351 -20.44 0.63 -29.10
N GLY A 352 -21.75 0.77 -28.85
CA GLY A 352 -22.30 1.26 -27.59
C GLY A 352 -22.06 0.39 -26.35
N GLY A 353 -21.96 1.07 -25.20
CA GLY A 353 -21.84 0.53 -23.84
C GLY A 353 -20.99 1.48 -22.99
N ARG A 354 -21.53 2.01 -21.89
CA ARG A 354 -20.86 3.00 -21.00
C ARG A 354 -19.90 2.35 -19.99
N ASP A 355 -19.24 1.25 -20.33
CA ASP A 355 -18.22 0.67 -19.45
C ASP A 355 -16.85 1.20 -19.86
N ARG A 356 -16.23 1.98 -18.97
CA ARG A 356 -14.83 2.36 -19.14
C ARG A 356 -13.98 1.08 -19.05
N PRO A 357 -13.07 0.81 -19.98
CA PRO A 357 -12.22 -0.37 -19.92
C PRO A 357 -11.32 -0.28 -18.69
N ARG A 358 -11.53 -1.15 -17.71
CA ARG A 358 -10.67 -1.32 -16.53
C ARG A 358 -10.10 -2.75 -16.59
N LEU A 359 -8.88 -2.94 -16.08
CA LEU A 359 -8.42 -4.28 -15.68
C LEU A 359 -9.53 -4.94 -14.86
N ARG A 360 -9.66 -6.27 -14.90
CA ARG A 360 -10.67 -6.91 -14.03
C ARG A 360 -10.38 -6.50 -12.59
N GLY A 361 -11.40 -5.92 -11.97
CA GLY A 361 -11.32 -5.35 -10.65
C GLY A 361 -11.57 -6.39 -9.57
N LEU A 362 -11.98 -5.89 -8.42
CA LEU A 362 -12.37 -6.72 -7.28
C LEU A 362 -13.71 -7.42 -7.60
N GLU A 363 -13.80 -8.72 -7.32
CA GLU A 363 -15.03 -9.52 -7.44
C GLU A 363 -15.31 -10.22 -6.11
N ARG A 364 -16.57 -10.24 -5.64
CA ARG A 364 -16.92 -10.87 -4.35
C ARG A 364 -17.05 -12.38 -4.50
N ARG A 365 -16.51 -13.13 -3.54
CA ARG A 365 -16.69 -14.58 -3.43
C ARG A 365 -17.59 -14.91 -2.25
N ASP A 366 -18.71 -15.58 -2.49
CA ASP A 366 -19.55 -16.10 -1.41
C ASP A 366 -18.89 -17.38 -0.86
N ILE A 367 -18.35 -17.31 0.36
CA ILE A 367 -18.01 -18.53 1.13
C ILE A 367 -19.29 -18.99 1.79
N LEU A 368 -19.73 -20.22 1.50
CA LEU A 368 -20.87 -20.84 2.19
C LEU A 368 -20.58 -20.87 3.70
N SER A 369 -21.47 -20.22 4.45
CA SER A 369 -21.50 -20.12 5.92
C SER A 369 -21.39 -21.45 6.62
#